data_AF-A0A6B3IMD7-F1
#
_entry.id   AF-A0A6B3IMD7-F1
#
_cell.length_a   1.000
_cell.length_b   1.000
_cell.length_c   1.000
_cell.angle_alpha   90.00
_cell.angle_beta   90.00
_cell.angle_gamma   90.00
#
_symmetry.space_group_name_H-M   'P 1'
#
loop_
_entity.id
_entity.type
_entity.pdbx_description
1 polymer ?
#
loop_
_entity_poly.entity_id
_entity_poly.type
_entity_poly.pdbx_seq_one_letter_code
_entity_poly.pdbx_strand_id
1 'polypeptide(L)'
;SVDRTKLVTALSAAAVRADRELGCLIQIALDAESGERGERGGVAPDGIEELAAAVDAAEGLRLDGLMTVAPLAGPFAGRQRAAFDRLMEFATRLRAGRPAANMVSAGMSADLEDA
;
A
#
# COMPACT_ATOMS: atom_id res chain seq x y z
N SER A 1 -3.04 4.79 5.33
CA SER A 1 -2.79 3.66 4.43
C SER A 1 -3.49 2.41 4.95
N VAL A 2 -3.73 1.42 4.08
CA VAL A 2 -4.35 0.13 4.40
C VAL A 2 -3.28 -0.95 4.42
N ASP A 3 -3.19 -1.75 5.47
CA ASP A 3 -2.17 -2.80 5.59
C ASP A 3 -2.66 -4.09 6.25
N ARG A 4 -3.99 -4.23 6.40
CA ARG A 4 -4.68 -5.41 6.94
C ARG A 4 -6.19 -5.33 6.69
N THR A 5 -6.84 -6.47 6.52
CA THR A 5 -8.29 -6.57 6.25
C THR A 5 -9.14 -5.96 7.35
N LYS A 6 -8.74 -6.11 8.63
CA LYS A 6 -9.44 -5.48 9.77
C LYS A 6 -9.55 -3.96 9.64
N LEU A 7 -8.55 -3.30 9.02
CA LEU A 7 -8.56 -1.87 8.81
C LEU A 7 -9.53 -1.48 7.68
N VAL A 8 -9.63 -2.29 6.62
CA VAL A 8 -10.62 -2.11 5.55
C VAL A 8 -12.03 -2.06 6.11
N THR A 9 -12.40 -3.04 6.95
CA THR A 9 -13.72 -3.09 7.58
C THR A 9 -14.00 -1.84 8.43
N ALA A 10 -13.03 -1.40 9.22
CA ALA A 10 -13.19 -0.22 10.08
C ALA A 10 -13.33 1.08 9.28
N LEU A 11 -12.54 1.23 8.20
CA LEU A 11 -12.60 2.39 7.31
C LEU A 11 -13.91 2.44 6.54
N SER A 12 -14.36 1.32 5.98
CA SER A 12 -15.64 1.23 5.26
C SER A 12 -16.81 1.63 6.15
N ALA A 13 -16.88 1.07 7.37
CA ALA A 13 -17.93 1.44 8.31
C ALA A 13 -17.90 2.94 8.69
N ALA A 14 -16.72 3.55 8.75
CA ALA A 14 -16.59 4.98 9.01
C ALA A 14 -16.98 5.84 7.80
N ALA A 15 -16.58 5.44 6.59
CA ALA A 15 -16.91 6.10 5.33
C ALA A 15 -18.42 6.12 5.10
N VAL A 16 -19.10 4.98 5.27
CA VAL A 16 -20.56 4.86 5.18
C VAL A 16 -21.27 5.74 6.19
N ARG A 17 -20.86 5.71 7.48
CA ARG A 17 -21.46 6.59 8.51
C ARG A 17 -21.29 8.07 8.21
N ALA A 18 -20.21 8.45 7.52
CA ALA A 18 -19.92 9.82 7.18
C ALA A 18 -20.58 10.26 5.86
N ASP A 19 -21.23 9.35 5.12
CA ASP A 19 -21.76 9.56 3.76
C ASP A 19 -20.68 10.09 2.79
N ARG A 20 -19.51 9.44 2.80
CA ARG A 20 -18.35 9.84 1.98
C ARG A 20 -17.63 8.64 1.41
N GLU A 21 -17.04 8.82 0.23
CA GLU A 21 -16.06 7.88 -0.33
C GLU A 21 -14.64 8.23 0.13
N LEU A 22 -13.85 7.22 0.49
CA LEU A 22 -12.47 7.33 0.92
C LEU A 22 -11.50 6.63 -0.05
N GLY A 23 -10.61 7.42 -0.64
CA GLY A 23 -9.46 6.93 -1.39
C GLY A 23 -8.43 6.25 -0.49
N CYS A 24 -8.01 5.05 -0.86
CA CYS A 24 -7.11 4.21 -0.07
C CYS A 24 -5.85 3.83 -0.84
N LEU A 25 -4.70 3.91 -0.16
CA LEU A 25 -3.44 3.31 -0.62
C LEU A 25 -3.10 2.10 0.23
N ILE A 26 -2.74 0.98 -0.41
CA ILE A 26 -2.22 -0.19 0.30
C ILE A 26 -0.74 0.05 0.64
N GLN A 27 -0.39 -0.09 1.91
CA GLN A 27 1.00 -0.02 2.34
C GLN A 27 1.68 -1.37 2.23
N ILE A 28 2.83 -1.38 1.56
CA ILE A 28 3.67 -2.55 1.36
C ILE A 28 4.90 -2.44 2.24
N ALA A 29 5.14 -3.48 3.02
CA ALA A 29 6.38 -3.69 3.76
C ALA A 29 7.35 -4.49 2.88
N LEU A 30 8.33 -3.80 2.28
CA LEU A 30 9.30 -4.42 1.37
C LEU A 30 10.35 -5.28 2.09
N ASP A 31 10.42 -5.16 3.40
CA ASP A 31 11.28 -5.90 4.33
C ASP A 31 10.55 -7.02 5.08
N ALA A 32 9.24 -7.18 4.89
CA ALA A 32 8.47 -8.24 5.53
C ALA A 32 8.63 -9.59 4.81
N GLU A 33 8.67 -10.66 5.58
CA GLU A 33 8.56 -12.02 5.06
C GLU A 33 7.14 -12.33 4.58
N SER A 34 7.01 -13.36 3.74
CA SER A 34 5.72 -13.80 3.18
C SER A 34 4.68 -14.04 4.29
N GLY A 35 3.50 -13.47 4.11
CA GLY A 35 2.41 -13.56 5.10
C GLY A 35 2.59 -12.73 6.38
N GLU A 36 3.72 -12.02 6.53
CA GLU A 36 3.96 -11.16 7.69
C GLU A 36 3.60 -9.69 7.43
N ARG A 37 3.65 -8.89 8.49
CA ARG A 37 3.51 -7.44 8.42
C ARG A 37 4.82 -6.80 8.86
N GLY A 38 5.19 -5.71 8.21
CA GLY A 38 6.38 -4.96 8.58
C GLY A 38 6.23 -4.30 9.95
N GLU A 39 7.33 -4.14 10.67
CA GLU A 39 7.37 -3.48 11.99
C GLU A 39 6.84 -2.03 11.94
N ARG A 40 6.97 -1.38 10.78
CA ARG A 40 6.49 -0.01 10.53
C ARG A 40 5.16 0.01 9.77
N GLY A 41 4.40 -1.09 9.87
CA GLY A 41 3.18 -1.32 9.13
C GLY A 41 3.44 -1.73 7.68
N GLY A 42 2.36 -2.07 6.99
CA GLY A 42 2.41 -2.61 5.64
C GLY A 42 2.27 -4.13 5.61
N VAL A 43 1.68 -4.61 4.52
CA VAL A 43 1.58 -6.04 4.21
C VAL A 43 2.81 -6.48 3.42
N ALA A 44 3.20 -7.74 3.55
CA ALA A 44 4.15 -8.36 2.64
C ALA A 44 3.64 -8.33 1.18
N PRO A 45 4.54 -8.38 0.17
CA PRO A 45 4.14 -8.23 -1.24
C PRO A 45 3.10 -9.23 -1.76
N ASP A 46 3.04 -10.41 -1.18
CA ASP A 46 2.08 -11.46 -1.51
C ASP A 46 0.64 -11.15 -1.03
N GLY A 47 0.48 -10.26 -0.05
CA GLY A 47 -0.84 -9.84 0.46
C GLY A 47 -1.46 -8.65 -0.29
N ILE A 48 -0.81 -8.12 -1.33
CA ILE A 48 -1.31 -6.96 -2.10
C ILE A 48 -2.69 -7.27 -2.71
N GLU A 49 -2.81 -8.40 -3.40
CA GLU A 49 -4.05 -8.74 -4.12
C GLU A 49 -5.22 -9.03 -3.18
N GLU A 50 -4.96 -9.66 -2.04
CA GLU A 50 -5.98 -9.90 -1.02
C GLU A 50 -6.54 -8.58 -0.48
N LEU A 51 -5.67 -7.64 -0.12
CA LEU A 51 -6.11 -6.32 0.36
C LEU A 51 -6.78 -5.50 -0.73
N ALA A 52 -6.31 -5.59 -1.97
CA ALA A 52 -6.92 -4.89 -3.09
C ALA A 52 -8.36 -5.38 -3.30
N ALA A 53 -8.58 -6.70 -3.30
CA ALA A 53 -9.91 -7.29 -3.39
C ALA A 53 -10.80 -6.91 -2.20
N ALA A 54 -10.24 -6.86 -0.99
CA ALA A 54 -10.98 -6.43 0.19
C ALA A 54 -11.42 -4.96 0.10
N VAL A 55 -10.57 -4.08 -0.44
CA VAL A 55 -10.91 -2.66 -0.65
C VAL A 55 -11.97 -2.51 -1.75
N ASP A 56 -11.84 -3.23 -2.86
CA ASP A 56 -12.84 -3.19 -3.95
C ASP A 56 -14.24 -3.63 -3.49
N ALA A 57 -14.30 -4.62 -2.59
CA ALA A 57 -15.55 -5.14 -2.06
C ALA A 57 -16.17 -4.27 -0.94
N ALA A 58 -15.44 -3.26 -0.46
CA ALA A 58 -15.82 -2.48 0.70
C ALA A 58 -16.58 -1.20 0.29
N GLU A 59 -17.79 -1.05 0.81
CA GLU A 59 -18.61 0.13 0.56
C GLU A 59 -17.93 1.41 1.09
N GLY A 60 -18.00 2.48 0.29
CA GLY A 60 -17.43 3.78 0.62
C GLY A 60 -15.90 3.84 0.52
N LEU A 61 -15.22 2.78 0.05
CA LEU A 61 -13.78 2.79 -0.20
C LEU A 61 -13.49 2.71 -1.70
N ARG A 62 -12.40 3.36 -2.11
CA ARG A 62 -11.86 3.28 -3.46
C ARG A 62 -10.36 3.01 -3.40
N LEU A 63 -9.88 2.01 -4.13
CA LEU A 63 -8.45 1.76 -4.22
C LEU A 63 -7.80 2.78 -5.16
N ASP A 64 -6.95 3.64 -4.61
CA ASP A 64 -6.24 4.69 -5.35
C ASP A 64 -4.82 4.28 -5.74
N GLY A 65 -4.24 3.25 -5.10
CA GLY A 65 -2.92 2.73 -5.47
C GLY A 65 -2.13 2.14 -4.31
N LEU A 66 -0.80 2.28 -4.38
CA LEU A 66 0.14 1.67 -3.44
C LEU A 66 0.98 2.71 -2.73
N MET A 67 1.47 2.34 -1.56
CA MET A 67 2.47 3.11 -0.86
C MET A 67 3.51 2.24 -0.15
N THR A 68 4.67 2.81 0.15
CA THR A 68 5.68 2.16 1.02
C THR A 68 6.35 3.18 1.93
N VAL A 69 6.89 2.71 3.05
CA VAL A 69 7.79 3.50 3.91
C VAL A 69 9.20 2.94 3.72
N ALA A 70 10.19 3.81 3.48
CA ALA A 70 11.57 3.39 3.18
C ALA A 70 12.12 2.40 4.22
N PRO A 71 12.38 1.12 3.88
CA PRO A 71 12.72 0.06 4.86
C PRO A 71 13.99 0.37 5.64
N LEU A 72 14.05 -0.04 6.92
CA LEU A 72 15.24 0.12 7.78
C LEU A 72 16.12 -1.13 7.80
N ALA A 73 15.58 -2.26 7.36
CA ALA A 73 16.26 -3.55 7.34
C ALA A 73 15.99 -4.28 6.01
N GLY A 74 16.65 -5.42 5.85
CA GLY A 74 16.49 -6.26 4.67
C GLY A 74 17.14 -5.67 3.41
N PRO A 75 16.80 -6.19 2.24
CA PRO A 75 17.52 -5.87 1.01
C PRO A 75 17.42 -4.39 0.64
N PHE A 76 16.35 -3.69 0.96
CA PHE A 76 16.16 -2.31 0.49
C PHE A 76 16.62 -1.24 1.49
N ALA A 77 17.18 -1.62 2.64
CA ALA A 77 17.70 -0.68 3.64
C ALA A 77 18.80 0.21 3.05
N GLY A 78 18.64 1.53 3.16
CA GLY A 78 19.55 2.51 2.57
C GLY A 78 19.63 2.47 1.03
N ARG A 79 18.63 1.85 0.37
CA ARG A 79 18.51 1.75 -1.09
C ARG A 79 17.14 2.24 -1.57
N GLN A 80 16.87 3.53 -1.36
CA GLN A 80 15.56 4.15 -1.54
C GLN A 80 15.09 4.10 -2.98
N ARG A 81 15.98 4.37 -3.94
CA ARG A 81 15.69 4.19 -5.38
C ARG A 81 15.27 2.76 -5.71
N ALA A 82 15.98 1.76 -5.17
CA ALA A 82 15.62 0.35 -5.40
C ALA A 82 14.30 -0.03 -4.72
N ALA A 83 13.99 0.54 -3.55
CA ALA A 83 12.69 0.37 -2.90
C ALA A 83 11.56 0.97 -3.74
N PHE A 84 11.77 2.16 -4.30
CA PHE A 84 10.82 2.84 -5.17
C PHE A 84 10.62 2.08 -6.49
N ASP A 85 11.69 1.65 -7.16
CA ASP A 85 11.62 0.83 -8.37
C ASP A 85 10.79 -0.45 -8.11
N ARG A 86 11.02 -1.11 -6.96
CA ARG A 86 10.25 -2.28 -6.57
C ARG A 86 8.77 -1.98 -6.30
N LEU A 87 8.46 -0.84 -5.67
CA LEU A 87 7.08 -0.40 -5.49
C LEU A 87 6.39 -0.14 -6.84
N MET A 88 7.10 0.46 -7.80
CA MET A 88 6.60 0.74 -9.15
C MET A 88 6.28 -0.55 -9.93
N GLU A 89 7.07 -1.60 -9.77
CA GLU A 89 6.76 -2.92 -10.34
C GLU A 89 5.43 -3.47 -9.81
N PHE A 90 5.20 -3.38 -8.50
CA PHE A 90 3.93 -3.79 -7.90
C PHE A 90 2.77 -2.91 -8.36
N ALA A 91 2.96 -1.60 -8.44
CA ALA A 91 1.95 -0.67 -8.90
C ALA A 91 1.54 -0.95 -10.35
N THR A 92 2.50 -1.27 -11.21
CA THR A 92 2.24 -1.64 -12.61
C THR A 92 1.39 -2.90 -12.71
N ARG A 93 1.67 -3.91 -11.89
CA ARG A 93 0.88 -5.16 -11.85
C ARG A 93 -0.54 -4.91 -11.33
N LEU A 94 -0.68 -4.16 -10.24
CA LEU A 94 -1.98 -3.81 -9.67
C LEU A 94 -2.85 -3.07 -10.68
N ARG A 95 -2.26 -2.09 -11.39
CA ARG A 95 -2.96 -1.28 -12.40
C ARG A 95 -3.49 -2.09 -13.58
N ALA A 96 -2.91 -3.25 -13.89
CA ALA A 96 -3.41 -4.12 -14.95
C ALA A 96 -4.81 -4.66 -14.63
N GLY A 97 -5.09 -4.96 -13.36
CA GLY A 97 -6.43 -5.36 -12.88
C GLY A 97 -7.29 -4.18 -12.41
N ARG A 98 -6.66 -3.06 -12.00
CA ARG A 98 -7.33 -1.91 -11.38
C ARG A 98 -6.80 -0.59 -11.96
N PRO A 99 -7.20 -0.20 -13.18
CA PRO A 99 -6.59 0.94 -13.89
C PRO A 99 -6.65 2.28 -13.16
N ALA A 100 -7.66 2.48 -12.30
CA ALA A 100 -7.81 3.69 -11.48
C ALA A 100 -6.82 3.75 -10.29
N ALA A 101 -6.26 2.62 -9.85
CA ALA A 101 -5.32 2.51 -8.75
C ALA A 101 -3.90 2.92 -9.17
N ASN A 102 -3.73 4.16 -9.62
CA ASN A 102 -2.52 4.65 -10.29
C ASN A 102 -1.60 5.50 -9.39
N MET A 103 -2.00 5.77 -8.15
CA MET A 103 -1.22 6.55 -7.20
C MET A 103 -0.09 5.69 -6.62
N VAL A 104 1.10 6.29 -6.53
CA VAL A 104 2.25 5.70 -5.87
C VAL A 104 2.78 6.70 -4.86
N SER A 105 2.83 6.30 -3.58
CA SER A 105 3.34 7.15 -2.50
C SER A 105 4.51 6.45 -1.80
N ALA A 106 5.68 7.09 -1.77
CA ALA A 106 6.82 6.58 -1.03
C ALA A 106 7.18 7.58 0.07
N GLY A 107 6.98 7.18 1.33
CA GLY A 107 7.41 7.95 2.49
C GLY A 107 8.92 7.80 2.66
N MET A 108 9.69 8.66 2.00
CA MET A 108 11.16 8.67 1.96
C MET A 108 11.69 10.00 2.50
N SER A 109 11.21 10.46 3.66
CA SER A 109 11.38 11.84 4.17
C SER A 109 12.84 12.30 4.40
N ALA A 110 13.84 11.49 4.10
CA ALA A 110 15.24 11.88 4.05
C ALA A 110 15.75 12.23 2.63
N ASP A 111 14.97 11.99 1.56
CA ASP A 111 15.47 11.92 0.18
C ASP A 111 14.62 12.70 -0.84
N LEU A 112 14.37 13.98 -0.58
CA LEU A 112 13.84 14.87 -1.64
C LEU A 112 14.88 15.16 -2.74
N GLU A 113 16.12 14.72 -2.59
CA GLU A 113 17.21 14.94 -3.56
C GLU A 113 17.41 13.78 -4.55
N ASP A 114 16.93 12.56 -4.25
CA ASP A 114 17.22 11.33 -5.03
C ASP A 114 15.98 10.56 -5.55
N ALA A 115 14.77 11.10 -5.36
CA ALA A 115 13.50 10.49 -5.80
C ALA A 115 13.15 10.78 -7.27
#